data_AF-A0A2G5CAU5-F1
#
_entry.id   AF-A0A2G5CAU5-F1
#
_cell.length_a   1.000
_cell.length_b   1.000
_cell.length_c   1.000
_cell.angle_alpha   90.00
_cell.angle_beta   90.00
_cell.angle_gamma   90.00
#
_symmetry.space_group_name_H-M   'P 1'
#
loop_
_entity.id
_entity.type
_entity.pdbx_description
1 polymer ?
#
loop_
_entity_poly.entity_id
_entity_poly.type
_entity_poly.pdbx_seq_one_letter_code
_entity_poly.pdbx_strand_id
1 'polypeptide(L)'
;MVKMRTIIKAMFASFFVSFLLFSPVFSSSNDGLVRIGLKKRTFDADNRLAARFGSQEGEKLRASLRKYQFRDESGDTDIVALKNYLDAQYYGEIGIGTPPQKFTVVFDTGSSNLWVPSTKCHLSVACYFHPKYKSSQSSTYKKNGKSAEIHYGTGAIAGYFSEDNVKVGDIVVKQQEFIEATKEPGVIFVAAKFDGILGLGFQEISVGKAVPVWYNMLKQGLIKEPVFSFWLNRDTQDEEGGEIVFGGSDPEHYKGEHTYVPITHIGYWQFDMGDVLIDGKTTGFCAGSCAAIADSGTSLLAGPTSIITEINQAIGAAGIVSQECKAVVSQYGEMMLNLLLTEAQPKKICSQVGLCTFDGSRGVRLDITFLIMMVVMYIVGVICM
;
A
#
# COMPACT_ATOMS: atom_id res chain seq x y z
N MET A 1 53.92 -41.82 -28.76
CA MET A 1 53.06 -40.61 -28.85
C MET A 1 51.55 -40.87 -28.92
N VAL A 2 51.06 -42.01 -29.44
CA VAL A 2 49.61 -42.27 -29.57
C VAL A 2 48.93 -42.64 -28.24
N LYS A 3 49.59 -43.41 -27.37
CA LYS A 3 49.02 -43.86 -26.07
C LYS A 3 48.78 -42.75 -25.04
N MET A 4 49.62 -41.69 -25.04
CA MET A 4 49.50 -40.56 -24.12
C MET A 4 48.30 -39.65 -24.47
N ARG A 5 47.96 -39.56 -25.76
CA ARG A 5 46.89 -38.69 -26.26
C ARG A 5 45.49 -39.24 -25.94
N THR A 6 45.36 -40.56 -25.79
CA THR A 6 44.09 -41.23 -25.45
C THR A 6 43.77 -41.10 -23.95
N ILE A 7 44.80 -41.16 -23.09
CA ILE A 7 44.63 -41.01 -21.63
C ILE A 7 44.21 -39.59 -21.26
N ILE A 8 44.78 -38.57 -21.91
CA ILE A 8 44.41 -37.16 -21.68
C ILE A 8 42.98 -36.86 -22.14
N LYS A 9 42.52 -37.47 -23.26
CA LYS A 9 41.12 -37.34 -23.72
C LYS A 9 40.13 -38.04 -22.77
N ALA A 10 40.48 -39.19 -22.20
CA ALA A 10 39.63 -39.88 -21.23
C ALA A 10 39.52 -39.12 -19.90
N MET A 11 40.62 -38.50 -19.44
CA MET A 11 40.59 -37.67 -18.24
C MET A 11 39.80 -36.36 -18.41
N PHE A 12 39.91 -35.70 -19.58
CA PHE A 12 39.10 -34.52 -19.86
C PHE A 12 37.61 -34.84 -20.00
N ALA A 13 37.25 -35.98 -20.61
CA ALA A 13 35.86 -36.42 -20.71
C ALA A 13 35.25 -36.77 -19.34
N SER A 14 36.02 -37.40 -18.45
CA SER A 14 35.56 -37.72 -17.08
C SER A 14 35.40 -36.48 -16.21
N PHE A 15 36.22 -35.45 -16.40
CA PHE A 15 36.09 -34.19 -15.67
C PHE A 15 34.88 -33.36 -16.15
N PHE A 16 34.60 -33.40 -17.45
CA PHE A 16 33.42 -32.71 -18.04
C PHE A 16 32.09 -33.38 -17.67
N VAL A 17 32.06 -34.72 -17.59
CA VAL A 17 30.87 -35.46 -17.14
C VAL A 17 30.62 -35.28 -15.64
N SER A 18 31.66 -35.12 -14.82
CA SER A 18 31.50 -34.83 -13.39
C SER A 18 30.97 -33.41 -13.11
N PHE A 19 31.22 -32.45 -14.01
CA PHE A 19 30.66 -31.09 -13.90
C PHE A 19 29.22 -30.98 -14.41
N LEU A 20 28.78 -31.88 -15.30
CA LEU A 20 27.39 -31.94 -15.78
C LEU A 20 26.45 -32.69 -14.83
N LEU A 21 26.98 -33.44 -13.87
CA LEU A 21 26.21 -34.19 -12.86
C LEU A 21 26.12 -33.48 -11.50
N PHE A 22 26.87 -32.39 -11.31
CA PHE A 22 26.70 -31.48 -10.17
C PHE A 22 26.05 -30.19 -10.66
N SER A 23 24.75 -30.26 -10.95
CA SER A 23 23.92 -29.07 -10.76
C SER A 23 24.15 -28.60 -9.32
N PRO A 24 24.42 -27.32 -9.05
CA PRO A 24 24.28 -26.82 -7.70
C PRO A 24 22.79 -26.94 -7.39
N VAL A 25 22.42 -28.03 -6.74
CA VAL A 25 21.18 -28.08 -5.99
C VAL A 25 21.40 -27.03 -4.92
N PHE A 26 20.91 -25.82 -5.17
CA PHE A 26 20.61 -24.89 -4.10
C PHE A 26 19.73 -25.68 -3.14
N SER A 27 20.32 -26.11 -2.04
CA SER A 27 19.59 -26.68 -0.92
C SER A 27 18.72 -25.54 -0.41
N SER A 28 17.50 -25.43 -0.92
CA SER A 28 16.47 -24.64 -0.24
C SER A 28 16.42 -25.17 1.18
N SER A 29 16.70 -24.33 2.17
CA SER A 29 16.42 -24.68 3.55
C SER A 29 14.98 -25.16 3.59
N ASN A 30 14.76 -26.42 3.97
CA ASN A 30 13.42 -26.96 4.15
C ASN A 30 12.86 -26.47 5.50
N ASP A 31 12.98 -25.17 5.75
CA ASP A 31 12.51 -24.48 6.95
C ASP A 31 10.97 -24.31 6.93
N GLY A 32 10.35 -24.58 5.78
CA GLY A 32 8.91 -24.45 5.54
C GLY A 32 8.48 -23.02 5.24
N LEU A 33 9.44 -22.12 5.00
CA LEU A 33 9.20 -20.74 4.62
C LEU A 33 9.01 -20.61 3.11
N VAL A 34 8.03 -19.81 2.71
CA VAL A 34 7.85 -19.44 1.30
C VAL A 34 8.41 -18.06 1.12
N ARG A 35 9.54 -17.97 0.43
CA ARG A 35 10.31 -16.73 0.23
C ARG A 35 10.09 -16.20 -1.18
N ILE A 36 9.73 -14.93 -1.29
CA ILE A 36 9.51 -14.27 -2.57
C ILE A 36 10.36 -13.01 -2.60
N GLY A 37 11.37 -13.01 -3.46
CA GLY A 37 12.18 -11.83 -3.75
C GLY A 37 11.32 -10.72 -4.36
N LEU A 38 11.47 -9.51 -3.83
CA LEU A 38 10.84 -8.30 -4.31
C LEU A 38 11.85 -7.49 -5.12
N LYS A 39 11.37 -6.89 -6.19
CA LYS A 39 12.14 -5.90 -6.94
C LYS A 39 11.70 -4.52 -6.52
N LYS A 40 12.67 -3.63 -6.38
CA LYS A 40 12.44 -2.21 -6.14
C LYS A 40 12.55 -1.43 -7.43
N ARG A 41 11.58 -0.56 -7.74
CA ARG A 41 11.77 0.49 -8.75
C ARG A 41 11.83 1.85 -8.07
N THR A 42 12.80 2.63 -8.50
CA THR A 42 12.97 4.00 -8.05
C THR A 42 11.80 4.85 -8.53
N PHE A 43 11.32 5.72 -7.64
CA PHE A 43 10.32 6.72 -7.95
C PHE A 43 10.92 7.80 -8.88
N ASP A 44 10.56 7.77 -10.16
CA ASP A 44 11.10 8.65 -11.20
C ASP A 44 10.27 9.93 -11.39
N ALA A 45 10.73 10.81 -12.30
CA ALA A 45 10.07 12.09 -12.57
C ALA A 45 8.68 11.93 -13.20
N ASP A 46 8.47 10.88 -13.99
CA ASP A 46 7.20 10.59 -14.65
C ASP A 46 6.16 10.12 -13.62
N ASN A 47 6.57 9.25 -12.69
CA ASN A 47 5.74 8.81 -11.57
C ASN A 47 5.36 9.99 -10.67
N ARG A 48 6.27 10.93 -10.39
CA ARG A 48 5.97 12.16 -9.65
C ARG A 48 4.89 13.01 -10.32
N LEU A 49 5.01 13.18 -11.64
CA LEU A 49 4.07 13.98 -12.40
C LEU A 49 2.69 13.29 -12.47
N ALA A 50 2.67 11.98 -12.74
CA ALA A 50 1.45 11.19 -12.78
C ALA A 50 0.74 11.15 -11.42
N ALA A 51 1.47 11.05 -10.30
CA ALA A 51 0.90 11.09 -8.96
C ALA A 51 0.20 12.43 -8.69
N ARG A 52 0.80 13.55 -9.09
CA ARG A 52 0.20 14.88 -8.97
C ARG A 52 -1.09 14.99 -9.79
N PHE A 53 -1.09 14.52 -11.03
CA PHE A 53 -2.28 14.55 -11.88
C PHE A 53 -3.39 13.63 -11.36
N GLY A 54 -3.06 12.40 -10.95
CA GLY A 54 -4.03 11.48 -10.38
C GLY A 54 -4.63 11.96 -9.05
N SER A 55 -3.84 12.63 -8.22
CA SER A 55 -4.34 13.29 -7.00
C SER A 55 -5.34 14.41 -7.33
N GLN A 56 -5.06 15.27 -8.32
CA GLN A 56 -6.00 16.30 -8.76
C GLN A 56 -7.29 15.73 -9.37
N GLU A 57 -7.18 14.63 -10.12
CA GLU A 57 -8.33 13.93 -10.70
C GLU A 57 -9.19 13.29 -9.61
N GLY A 58 -8.55 12.63 -8.62
CA GLY A 58 -9.20 12.07 -7.43
C GLY A 58 -9.91 13.14 -6.59
N GLU A 59 -9.31 14.31 -6.39
CA GLU A 59 -9.95 15.43 -5.69
C GLU A 59 -11.18 15.97 -6.44
N LYS A 60 -11.10 16.12 -7.77
CA LYS A 60 -12.25 16.54 -8.60
C LYS A 60 -13.39 15.53 -8.54
N LEU A 61 -13.07 14.23 -8.56
CA LEU A 61 -14.05 13.16 -8.43
C LEU A 61 -14.72 13.19 -7.05
N ARG A 62 -13.93 13.30 -5.98
CA ARG A 62 -14.44 13.44 -4.60
C ARG A 62 -15.32 14.69 -4.42
N ALA A 63 -14.92 15.82 -4.98
CA ALA A 63 -15.72 17.05 -4.94
C ALA A 63 -17.05 16.89 -5.68
N SER A 64 -17.05 16.15 -6.80
CA SER A 64 -18.26 15.84 -7.57
C SER A 64 -19.19 14.87 -6.82
N LEU A 65 -18.63 13.86 -6.16
CA LEU A 65 -19.38 12.92 -5.31
C LEU A 65 -19.96 13.61 -4.07
N ARG A 66 -19.23 14.54 -3.43
CA ARG A 66 -19.77 15.35 -2.32
C ARG A 66 -20.94 16.25 -2.73
N LYS A 67 -21.00 16.65 -4.01
CA LYS A 67 -22.07 17.52 -4.56
C LYS A 67 -23.39 16.79 -4.81
N TYR A 68 -23.34 15.47 -5.02
CA TYR A 68 -24.51 14.61 -5.14
C TYR A 68 -24.65 13.78 -3.85
N GLN A 69 -25.52 14.20 -2.93
CA GLN A 69 -25.71 13.68 -1.56
C GLN A 69 -25.79 12.13 -1.41
N PHE A 70 -24.68 11.40 -1.56
CA PHE A 70 -24.50 10.09 -0.95
C PHE A 70 -23.88 10.31 0.41
N ARG A 71 -24.76 10.53 1.39
CA ARG A 71 -24.44 10.39 2.81
C ARG A 71 -24.21 8.89 3.05
N ASP A 72 -22.96 8.46 3.05
CA ASP A 72 -22.62 7.28 3.82
C ASP A 72 -22.64 7.71 5.30
N GLU A 73 -23.49 7.07 6.10
CA GLU A 73 -23.67 7.39 7.52
C GLU A 73 -22.54 6.81 8.40
N SER A 74 -21.58 6.12 7.81
CA SER A 74 -20.32 5.79 8.48
C SER A 74 -19.36 6.97 8.35
N GLY A 75 -19.04 7.62 9.48
CA GLY A 75 -17.98 8.64 9.55
C GLY A 75 -16.57 8.08 9.36
N ASP A 76 -16.44 6.89 8.77
CA ASP A 76 -15.20 6.15 8.61
C ASP A 76 -14.67 6.42 7.20
N THR A 77 -13.47 6.99 7.12
CA THR A 77 -12.86 7.32 5.82
C THR A 77 -12.33 6.02 5.21
N ASP A 78 -12.81 5.63 4.03
CA ASP A 78 -12.26 4.48 3.32
C ASP A 78 -10.79 4.75 2.95
N ILE A 79 -9.88 4.02 3.61
CA ILE A 79 -8.43 4.16 3.48
C ILE A 79 -7.94 3.59 2.15
N VAL A 80 -8.64 2.59 1.59
CA VAL A 80 -8.35 2.08 0.24
C VAL A 80 -8.56 3.21 -0.77
N ALA A 81 -9.61 4.01 -0.58
CA ALA A 81 -9.89 5.17 -1.39
C ALA A 81 -8.88 6.31 -1.18
N LEU A 82 -7.92 6.25 -0.26
CA LEU A 82 -6.81 7.21 -0.09
C LEU A 82 -5.50 6.77 -0.75
N LYS A 83 -5.42 5.53 -1.25
CA LYS A 83 -4.17 4.95 -1.75
C LYS A 83 -3.64 5.61 -3.02
N ASN A 84 -2.32 5.80 -3.06
CA ASN A 84 -1.58 6.24 -4.24
C ASN A 84 -0.51 5.20 -4.62
N TYR A 85 -0.82 4.33 -5.59
CA TYR A 85 0.16 3.33 -6.05
C TYR A 85 1.27 3.90 -6.93
N LEU A 86 1.20 5.19 -7.30
CA LEU A 86 2.32 6.03 -7.75
C LEU A 86 3.57 5.84 -6.90
N ASP A 87 3.33 5.77 -5.61
CA ASP A 87 4.39 5.69 -4.63
C ASP A 87 4.81 4.23 -4.40
N ALA A 88 4.11 3.20 -4.87
CA ALA A 88 4.47 1.81 -4.62
C ALA A 88 5.81 1.43 -5.30
N GLN A 89 6.82 1.10 -4.49
CA GLN A 89 8.19 0.87 -4.97
C GLN A 89 8.55 -0.62 -5.11
N TYR A 90 7.84 -1.51 -4.42
CA TYR A 90 8.20 -2.92 -4.28
C TYR A 90 7.12 -3.81 -4.89
N TYR A 91 7.54 -4.74 -5.73
CA TYR A 91 6.65 -5.67 -6.42
C TYR A 91 7.33 -7.02 -6.59
N GLY A 92 6.53 -8.07 -6.66
CA GLY A 92 7.01 -9.42 -6.94
C GLY A 92 6.17 -10.11 -8.02
N GLU A 93 6.55 -11.32 -8.39
CA GLU A 93 5.89 -12.07 -9.45
C GLU A 93 4.92 -13.11 -8.87
N ILE A 94 3.72 -13.19 -9.46
CA ILE A 94 2.77 -14.28 -9.23
C ILE A 94 2.40 -14.93 -10.58
N GLY A 95 1.87 -16.14 -10.53
CA GLY A 95 1.28 -16.82 -11.68
C GLY A 95 -0.22 -17.04 -11.48
N ILE A 96 -1.04 -16.83 -12.50
CA ILE A 96 -2.48 -17.14 -12.44
C ILE A 96 -2.82 -18.13 -13.56
N GLY A 97 -3.53 -19.21 -13.21
CA GLY A 97 -3.97 -20.23 -14.14
C GLY A 97 -3.04 -21.43 -14.30
N THR A 98 -3.49 -22.39 -15.12
CA THR A 98 -2.73 -23.59 -15.49
C THR A 98 -2.70 -23.75 -17.01
N PRO A 99 -1.54 -23.60 -17.68
CA PRO A 99 -0.24 -23.22 -17.12
C PRO A 99 -0.22 -21.79 -16.52
N PRO A 100 0.68 -21.48 -15.57
CA PRO A 100 0.72 -20.17 -14.92
C PRO A 100 1.02 -19.03 -15.90
N GLN A 101 0.15 -18.02 -15.91
CA GLN A 101 0.35 -16.73 -16.60
C GLN A 101 0.94 -15.73 -15.61
N LYS A 102 2.12 -15.18 -15.91
CA LYS A 102 2.89 -14.36 -14.98
C LYS A 102 2.38 -12.91 -14.92
N PHE A 103 2.31 -12.37 -13.71
CA PHE A 103 1.99 -10.98 -13.42
C PHE A 103 2.92 -10.43 -12.36
N THR A 104 3.34 -9.19 -12.55
CA THR A 104 4.04 -8.39 -11.55
C THR A 104 3.01 -7.70 -10.67
N VAL A 105 3.04 -7.92 -9.36
CA VAL A 105 2.04 -7.36 -8.45
C VAL A 105 2.68 -6.68 -7.25
N VAL A 106 1.98 -5.67 -6.72
CA VAL A 106 2.24 -5.12 -5.40
C VAL A 106 1.60 -6.05 -4.36
N PHE A 107 2.40 -6.52 -3.41
CA PHE A 107 1.90 -7.24 -2.23
C PHE A 107 1.47 -6.20 -1.20
N ASP A 108 0.17 -6.05 -1.02
CA ASP A 108 -0.42 -4.87 -0.42
C ASP A 108 -1.19 -5.18 0.87
N THR A 109 -0.65 -4.83 2.03
CA THR A 109 -1.33 -5.02 3.32
C THR A 109 -2.49 -4.05 3.58
N GLY A 110 -2.60 -2.94 2.85
CA GLY A 110 -3.72 -2.01 3.01
C GLY A 110 -4.94 -2.29 2.12
N SER A 111 -4.93 -3.37 1.31
CA SER A 111 -6.10 -3.83 0.55
C SER A 111 -6.23 -5.36 0.60
N SER A 112 -7.37 -5.90 0.15
CA SER A 112 -7.69 -7.33 0.39
C SER A 112 -8.12 -8.11 -0.86
N ASN A 113 -8.14 -7.47 -2.03
CA ASN A 113 -8.48 -8.12 -3.29
C ASN A 113 -7.21 -8.43 -4.10
N LEU A 114 -7.22 -9.56 -4.80
CA LEU A 114 -6.32 -9.79 -5.93
C LEU A 114 -7.01 -9.29 -7.21
N TRP A 115 -6.30 -8.54 -8.03
CA TRP A 115 -6.77 -8.17 -9.36
C TRP A 115 -5.63 -8.06 -10.37
N VAL A 116 -5.91 -8.39 -11.63
CA VAL A 116 -4.99 -8.25 -12.77
C VAL A 116 -5.75 -7.82 -14.04
N PRO A 117 -5.07 -7.26 -15.05
CA PRO A 117 -5.70 -6.83 -16.29
C PRO A 117 -6.28 -8.02 -17.05
N SER A 118 -7.49 -7.87 -17.59
CA SER A 118 -8.14 -8.89 -18.40
C SER A 118 -7.84 -8.70 -19.88
N THR A 119 -7.83 -9.80 -20.64
CA THR A 119 -7.91 -9.72 -22.12
C THR A 119 -9.17 -9.04 -22.64
N LYS A 120 -10.21 -8.91 -21.82
CA LYS A 120 -11.43 -8.15 -22.13
C LYS A 120 -11.28 -6.64 -21.87
N CYS A 121 -10.11 -6.18 -21.43
CA CYS A 121 -9.79 -4.76 -21.30
C CYS A 121 -9.36 -4.18 -22.65
N HIS A 122 -10.31 -3.54 -23.34
CA HIS A 122 -10.10 -2.99 -24.70
C HIS A 122 -10.05 -1.46 -24.74
N LEU A 123 -10.59 -0.78 -23.74
CA LEU A 123 -10.80 0.67 -23.79
C LEU A 123 -9.81 1.47 -22.93
N SER A 124 -9.10 0.81 -22.02
CA SER A 124 -8.11 1.46 -21.17
C SER A 124 -6.71 1.34 -21.76
N VAL A 125 -6.05 2.48 -21.93
CA VAL A 125 -4.67 2.57 -22.45
C VAL A 125 -3.69 1.76 -21.59
N ALA A 126 -3.87 1.75 -20.27
CA ALA A 126 -3.05 0.99 -19.31
C ALA A 126 -2.94 -0.51 -19.67
N CYS A 127 -4.05 -1.14 -20.08
CA CYS A 127 -4.10 -2.55 -20.44
C CYS A 127 -3.35 -2.91 -21.73
N TYR A 128 -2.85 -1.93 -22.49
CA TYR A 128 -2.00 -2.19 -23.66
C TYR A 128 -0.52 -2.31 -23.28
N PHE A 129 -0.13 -1.80 -22.12
CA PHE A 129 1.26 -1.82 -21.64
C PHE A 129 1.53 -2.94 -20.63
N HIS A 130 0.48 -3.56 -20.09
CA HIS A 130 0.59 -4.63 -19.09
C HIS A 130 0.17 -6.00 -19.66
N PRO A 131 0.78 -7.11 -19.18
CA PRO A 131 0.29 -8.46 -19.37
C PRO A 131 -1.20 -8.56 -19.00
N LYS A 132 -1.92 -9.43 -19.72
CA LYS A 132 -3.35 -9.62 -19.55
C LYS A 132 -3.68 -11.08 -19.31
N TYR A 133 -4.56 -11.33 -18.36
CA TYR A 133 -5.09 -12.64 -18.05
C TYR A 133 -6.00 -13.16 -19.18
N LYS A 134 -5.70 -14.38 -19.60
CA LYS A 134 -6.38 -15.13 -20.65
C LYS A 134 -7.07 -16.33 -20.02
N SER A 135 -8.33 -16.16 -19.64
CA SER A 135 -9.11 -17.28 -19.06
C SER A 135 -9.24 -18.47 -20.00
N SER A 136 -9.25 -18.25 -21.31
CA SER A 136 -9.29 -19.31 -22.33
C SER A 136 -8.02 -20.16 -22.42
N GLN A 137 -6.91 -19.71 -21.80
CA GLN A 137 -5.63 -20.43 -21.80
C GLN A 137 -5.33 -21.10 -20.46
N SER A 138 -6.27 -21.08 -19.52
CA SER A 138 -6.13 -21.78 -18.24
C SER A 138 -7.09 -22.96 -18.15
N SER A 139 -6.56 -24.15 -17.90
CA SER A 139 -7.36 -25.36 -17.69
C SER A 139 -8.06 -25.41 -16.32
N THR A 140 -7.66 -24.55 -15.38
CA THR A 140 -8.19 -24.51 -14.00
C THR A 140 -9.12 -23.32 -13.75
N TYR A 141 -9.33 -22.48 -14.76
CA TYR A 141 -10.25 -21.35 -14.71
C TYR A 141 -11.68 -21.81 -14.44
N LYS A 142 -12.34 -21.11 -13.52
CA LYS A 142 -13.79 -21.17 -13.34
C LYS A 142 -14.38 -19.76 -13.43
N LYS A 143 -15.48 -19.67 -14.17
CA LYS A 143 -16.23 -18.43 -14.33
C LYS A 143 -17.02 -18.11 -13.05
N ASN A 144 -16.86 -16.91 -12.51
CA ASN A 144 -17.76 -16.33 -11.50
C ASN A 144 -18.65 -15.26 -12.17
N GLY A 145 -18.05 -14.19 -12.71
CA GLY A 145 -18.71 -13.17 -13.52
C GLY A 145 -19.43 -12.06 -12.74
N LYS A 146 -19.42 -12.09 -11.40
CA LYS A 146 -19.95 -11.00 -10.56
C LYS A 146 -19.14 -9.73 -10.78
N SER A 147 -19.80 -8.61 -11.08
CA SER A 147 -19.12 -7.32 -11.28
C SER A 147 -18.41 -6.85 -10.00
N ALA A 148 -17.30 -6.14 -10.19
CA ALA A 148 -16.50 -5.56 -9.12
C ALA A 148 -15.96 -4.19 -9.54
N GLU A 149 -15.86 -3.28 -8.59
CA GLU A 149 -15.28 -1.95 -8.77
C GLU A 149 -14.51 -1.58 -7.51
N ILE A 150 -13.31 -1.05 -7.68
CA ILE A 150 -12.47 -0.57 -6.58
C ILE A 150 -12.08 0.88 -6.88
N HIS A 151 -12.21 1.73 -5.87
CA HIS A 151 -11.80 3.13 -5.93
C HIS A 151 -10.56 3.33 -5.07
N TYR A 152 -9.54 3.93 -5.67
CA TYR A 152 -8.30 4.32 -5.02
C TYR A 152 -8.20 5.85 -4.95
N GLY A 153 -7.25 6.37 -4.18
CA GLY A 153 -7.06 7.81 -4.03
C GLY A 153 -6.72 8.52 -5.32
N THR A 154 -5.98 7.84 -6.19
CA THR A 154 -5.50 8.42 -7.46
C THR A 154 -6.08 7.75 -8.70
N GLY A 155 -6.96 6.75 -8.57
CA GLY A 155 -7.53 6.03 -9.71
C GLY A 155 -8.64 5.07 -9.33
N ALA A 156 -9.15 4.31 -10.29
CA ALA A 156 -10.15 3.26 -10.04
C ALA A 156 -9.95 2.11 -11.03
N ILE A 157 -10.44 0.93 -10.66
CA ILE A 157 -10.51 -0.22 -11.57
C ILE A 157 -11.92 -0.81 -11.54
N ALA A 158 -12.40 -1.28 -12.68
CA ALA A 158 -13.68 -1.96 -12.80
C ALA A 158 -13.56 -3.23 -13.65
N GLY A 159 -14.31 -4.25 -13.26
CA GLY A 159 -14.19 -5.58 -13.85
C GLY A 159 -15.22 -6.56 -13.30
N TYR A 160 -14.83 -7.83 -13.25
CA TYR A 160 -15.65 -8.89 -12.67
C TYR A 160 -14.77 -9.96 -12.02
N PHE A 161 -15.35 -10.71 -11.10
CA PHE A 161 -14.70 -11.82 -10.43
C PHE A 161 -14.54 -13.04 -11.35
N SER A 162 -13.40 -13.71 -11.20
CA SER A 162 -13.07 -15.01 -11.77
C SER A 162 -12.39 -15.86 -10.70
N GLU A 163 -12.37 -17.16 -10.88
CA GLU A 163 -11.67 -18.08 -9.99
C GLU A 163 -10.62 -18.86 -10.79
N ASP A 164 -9.41 -18.98 -10.25
CA ASP A 164 -8.36 -19.84 -10.80
C ASP A 164 -7.32 -20.20 -9.74
N ASN A 165 -6.33 -21.01 -10.08
CA ASN A 165 -5.17 -21.26 -9.25
C ASN A 165 -4.19 -20.09 -9.33
N VAL A 166 -3.67 -19.66 -8.18
CA VAL A 166 -2.67 -18.60 -8.06
C VAL A 166 -1.39 -19.18 -7.48
N LYS A 167 -0.30 -19.08 -8.24
CA LYS A 167 1.05 -19.45 -7.82
C LYS A 167 1.77 -18.23 -7.24
N VAL A 168 2.26 -18.35 -6.01
CA VAL A 168 3.07 -17.32 -5.31
C VAL A 168 4.36 -18.00 -4.83
N GLY A 169 5.52 -17.60 -5.33
CA GLY A 169 6.74 -18.41 -5.13
C GLY A 169 6.51 -19.84 -5.63
N ASP A 170 6.71 -20.84 -4.76
CA ASP A 170 6.46 -22.26 -5.08
C ASP A 170 5.10 -22.81 -4.63
N ILE A 171 4.31 -22.03 -3.89
CA ILE A 171 2.97 -22.46 -3.45
C ILE A 171 1.91 -22.19 -4.51
N VAL A 172 0.96 -23.10 -4.63
CA VAL A 172 -0.19 -22.98 -5.54
C VAL A 172 -1.46 -22.94 -4.72
N VAL A 173 -2.02 -21.73 -4.58
CA VAL A 173 -3.31 -21.47 -3.95
C VAL A 173 -4.42 -21.82 -4.93
N LYS A 174 -5.18 -22.87 -4.64
CA LYS A 174 -6.23 -23.35 -5.54
C LYS A 174 -7.51 -22.55 -5.37
N GLN A 175 -8.29 -22.42 -6.44
CA GLN A 175 -9.65 -21.85 -6.40
C GLN A 175 -9.68 -20.45 -5.75
N GLN A 176 -8.70 -19.62 -6.08
CA GLN A 176 -8.63 -18.25 -5.61
C GLN A 176 -9.53 -17.37 -6.46
N GLU A 177 -10.46 -16.67 -5.82
CA GLU A 177 -11.24 -15.62 -6.46
C GLU A 177 -10.39 -14.34 -6.65
N PHE A 178 -10.44 -13.75 -7.82
CA PHE A 178 -9.76 -12.50 -8.14
C PHE A 178 -10.56 -11.69 -9.15
N ILE A 179 -10.22 -10.42 -9.31
CA ILE A 179 -10.89 -9.53 -10.25
C ILE A 179 -10.10 -9.46 -11.55
N GLU A 180 -10.78 -9.73 -12.65
CA GLU A 180 -10.33 -9.43 -14.00
C GLU A 180 -10.68 -7.98 -14.33
N ALA A 181 -9.69 -7.08 -14.33
CA ALA A 181 -9.91 -5.68 -14.64
C ALA A 181 -10.21 -5.50 -16.14
N THR A 182 -11.37 -4.91 -16.45
CA THR A 182 -11.82 -4.61 -17.82
C THR A 182 -11.70 -3.12 -18.16
N LYS A 183 -11.57 -2.29 -17.13
CA LYS A 183 -11.35 -0.86 -17.20
C LYS A 183 -10.40 -0.45 -16.08
N GLU A 184 -9.39 0.29 -16.47
CA GLU A 184 -8.39 0.92 -15.60
C GLU A 184 -8.28 2.40 -16.05
N PRO A 185 -9.26 3.25 -15.70
CA PRO A 185 -9.21 4.67 -16.02
C PRO A 185 -8.06 5.38 -15.28
N GLY A 186 -7.60 6.49 -15.86
CA GLY A 186 -6.62 7.37 -15.26
C GLY A 186 -5.17 7.09 -15.69
N VAL A 187 -4.32 8.10 -15.49
CA VAL A 187 -2.89 8.04 -15.88
C VAL A 187 -2.05 7.17 -14.96
N ILE A 188 -2.55 6.87 -13.76
CA ILE A 188 -1.87 6.08 -12.74
C ILE A 188 -1.48 4.71 -13.27
N PHE A 189 -2.43 3.96 -13.82
CA PHE A 189 -2.17 2.62 -14.33
C PHE A 189 -1.41 2.61 -15.66
N VAL A 190 -1.26 3.76 -16.34
CA VAL A 190 -0.40 3.87 -17.53
C VAL A 190 1.07 4.02 -17.13
N ALA A 191 1.34 4.80 -16.09
CA ALA A 191 2.70 5.01 -15.58
C ALA A 191 3.16 3.91 -14.60
N ALA A 192 2.23 3.11 -14.07
CA ALA A 192 2.50 1.96 -13.21
C ALA A 192 3.54 1.02 -13.84
N LYS A 193 4.38 0.44 -12.97
CA LYS A 193 5.41 -0.56 -13.33
C LYS A 193 5.03 -1.97 -12.87
N PHE A 194 3.82 -2.12 -12.37
CA PHE A 194 3.23 -3.37 -11.91
C PHE A 194 1.92 -3.58 -12.69
N ASP A 195 1.53 -4.84 -12.82
CA ASP A 195 0.37 -5.25 -13.61
C ASP A 195 -0.90 -5.25 -12.75
N GLY A 196 -0.77 -5.60 -11.46
CA GLY A 196 -1.90 -5.70 -10.55
C GLY A 196 -1.52 -5.62 -9.08
N ILE A 197 -2.48 -5.95 -8.21
CA ILE A 197 -2.30 -5.89 -6.76
C ILE A 197 -2.75 -7.22 -6.17
N LEU A 198 -1.97 -7.73 -5.21
CA LEU A 198 -2.32 -8.85 -4.35
C LEU A 198 -2.53 -8.32 -2.93
N GLY A 199 -3.80 -8.14 -2.55
CA GLY A 199 -4.17 -7.71 -1.21
C GLY A 199 -3.88 -8.76 -0.13
N LEU A 200 -3.24 -8.31 0.96
CA LEU A 200 -2.87 -9.07 2.15
C LEU A 200 -3.59 -8.55 3.41
N GLY A 201 -4.52 -7.62 3.26
CA GLY A 201 -5.43 -7.17 4.30
C GLY A 201 -6.50 -8.20 4.68
N PHE A 202 -7.38 -7.83 5.61
CA PHE A 202 -8.43 -8.72 6.10
C PHE A 202 -9.65 -8.74 5.17
N GLN A 203 -10.45 -9.81 5.21
CA GLN A 203 -11.59 -9.99 4.30
C GLN A 203 -12.68 -8.91 4.45
N GLU A 204 -12.75 -8.24 5.59
CA GLU A 204 -13.74 -7.22 5.94
C GLU A 204 -13.75 -6.06 4.94
N ILE A 205 -12.58 -5.67 4.42
CA ILE A 205 -12.42 -4.60 3.43
C ILE A 205 -12.33 -5.13 1.98
N SER A 206 -12.52 -6.44 1.78
CA SER A 206 -12.53 -7.04 0.45
C SER A 206 -13.81 -6.69 -0.31
N VAL A 207 -13.66 -6.07 -1.48
CA VAL A 207 -14.77 -5.86 -2.41
C VAL A 207 -15.38 -7.21 -2.77
N GLY A 208 -16.71 -7.26 -2.77
CA GLY A 208 -17.45 -8.48 -3.02
C GLY A 208 -17.35 -9.55 -1.92
N LYS A 209 -16.65 -9.26 -0.80
CA LYS A 209 -16.31 -10.18 0.29
C LYS A 209 -15.52 -11.41 -0.18
N ALA A 210 -14.74 -11.27 -1.26
CA ALA A 210 -13.87 -12.33 -1.76
C ALA A 210 -12.82 -12.71 -0.71
N VAL A 211 -12.54 -14.02 -0.57
CA VAL A 211 -11.55 -14.53 0.39
C VAL A 211 -10.14 -14.13 -0.07
N PRO A 212 -9.34 -13.42 0.74
CA PRO A 212 -7.97 -13.02 0.37
C PRO A 212 -7.06 -14.22 0.13
N VAL A 213 -6.00 -14.02 -0.67
CA VAL A 213 -5.03 -15.10 -1.02
C VAL A 213 -4.42 -15.72 0.23
N TRP A 214 -4.00 -14.89 1.17
CA TRP A 214 -3.44 -15.31 2.46
C TRP A 214 -4.36 -16.26 3.25
N TYR A 215 -5.67 -15.97 3.27
CA TYR A 215 -6.65 -16.81 3.97
C TYR A 215 -6.76 -18.18 3.32
N ASN A 216 -6.71 -18.23 1.99
CA ASN A 216 -6.71 -19.49 1.26
C ASN A 216 -5.40 -20.26 1.43
N MET A 217 -4.24 -19.60 1.56
CA MET A 217 -2.98 -20.26 1.92
C MET A 217 -3.10 -21.00 3.25
N LEU A 218 -3.64 -20.33 4.29
CA LEU A 218 -3.88 -20.91 5.60
C LEU A 218 -4.87 -22.08 5.52
N LYS A 219 -6.04 -21.85 4.92
CA LYS A 219 -7.12 -22.84 4.83
C LYS A 219 -6.70 -24.10 4.07
N GLN A 220 -5.80 -23.97 3.11
CA GLN A 220 -5.29 -25.08 2.31
C GLN A 220 -4.04 -25.74 2.92
N GLY A 221 -3.56 -25.27 4.07
CA GLY A 221 -2.38 -25.82 4.76
C GLY A 221 -1.09 -25.65 3.97
N LEU A 222 -0.97 -24.55 3.19
CA LEU A 222 0.18 -24.29 2.32
C LEU A 222 1.36 -23.62 3.03
N ILE A 223 1.15 -23.17 4.26
CA ILE A 223 2.11 -22.43 5.07
C ILE A 223 2.11 -22.97 6.49
N LYS A 224 3.27 -22.94 7.13
CA LYS A 224 3.51 -23.57 8.43
C LYS A 224 2.93 -22.76 9.59
N GLU A 225 3.32 -21.49 9.67
CA GLU A 225 2.87 -20.56 10.71
C GLU A 225 1.92 -19.52 10.13
N PRO A 226 0.92 -19.05 10.89
CA PRO A 226 -0.03 -18.05 10.43
C PRO A 226 0.53 -16.62 10.50
N VAL A 227 1.75 -16.43 9.98
CA VAL A 227 2.43 -15.13 9.88
C VAL A 227 3.06 -14.95 8.50
N PHE A 228 3.20 -13.69 8.09
CA PHE A 228 4.05 -13.29 6.98
C PHE A 228 4.85 -12.05 7.37
N SER A 229 6.01 -11.85 6.75
CA SER A 229 6.89 -10.72 7.05
C SER A 229 7.46 -10.09 5.78
N PHE A 230 7.82 -8.82 5.87
CA PHE A 230 8.48 -8.07 4.80
C PHE A 230 9.85 -7.60 5.25
N TRP A 231 10.83 -7.75 4.38
CA TRP A 231 12.05 -6.98 4.37
C TRP A 231 12.07 -6.13 3.09
N LEU A 232 12.22 -4.82 3.21
CA LEU A 232 12.20 -3.88 2.09
C LEU A 232 13.53 -3.14 2.02
N ASN A 233 14.35 -3.44 1.01
CA ASN A 233 15.68 -2.88 0.90
C ASN A 233 15.62 -1.38 0.57
N ARG A 234 16.22 -0.55 1.43
CA ARG A 234 16.26 0.90 1.26
C ARG A 234 17.40 1.37 0.37
N ASP A 235 18.42 0.54 0.14
CA ASP A 235 19.44 0.81 -0.86
C ASP A 235 18.82 0.82 -2.28
N THR A 236 19.21 1.78 -3.11
CA THR A 236 18.73 1.91 -4.49
C THR A 236 19.74 1.39 -5.50
N GLN A 237 20.97 1.09 -5.05
CA GLN A 237 22.05 0.55 -5.89
C GLN A 237 22.11 -0.99 -5.85
N ASP A 238 21.42 -1.59 -4.87
CA ASP A 238 21.34 -3.03 -4.73
C ASP A 238 20.35 -3.64 -5.74
N GLU A 239 20.67 -4.82 -6.24
CA GLU A 239 19.82 -5.58 -7.16
C GLU A 239 18.65 -6.24 -6.41
N GLU A 240 18.84 -6.56 -5.12
CA GLU A 240 17.81 -7.15 -4.29
C GLU A 240 16.93 -6.06 -3.68
N GLY A 241 15.70 -5.96 -4.16
CA GLY A 241 14.74 -4.94 -3.70
C GLY A 241 14.14 -5.25 -2.34
N GLY A 242 14.08 -6.51 -1.94
CA GLY A 242 13.49 -6.94 -0.67
C GLY A 242 13.02 -8.39 -0.74
N GLU A 243 12.35 -8.84 0.31
CA GLU A 243 11.80 -10.20 0.45
C GLU A 243 10.46 -10.14 1.18
N ILE A 244 9.48 -10.92 0.72
CA ILE A 244 8.32 -11.30 1.53
C ILE A 244 8.41 -12.79 1.86
N VAL A 245 8.15 -13.12 3.13
CA VAL A 245 8.14 -14.49 3.62
C VAL A 245 6.73 -14.83 4.09
N PHE A 246 6.12 -15.88 3.55
CA PHE A 246 4.91 -16.49 4.11
C PHE A 246 5.28 -17.70 4.96
N GLY A 247 4.68 -17.82 6.14
CA GLY A 247 4.92 -18.93 7.07
C GLY A 247 6.02 -18.67 8.10
N GLY A 248 6.54 -17.44 8.20
CA GLY A 248 7.57 -17.07 9.19
C GLY A 248 8.22 -15.71 8.89
N SER A 249 9.48 -15.58 9.31
CA SER A 249 10.33 -14.41 9.07
C SER A 249 11.78 -14.83 8.90
N ASP A 250 12.57 -14.08 8.14
CA ASP A 250 14.01 -14.33 7.99
C ASP A 250 14.84 -13.61 9.07
N PRO A 251 15.52 -14.34 9.98
CA PRO A 251 16.43 -13.75 10.96
C PRO A 251 17.60 -12.96 10.37
N GLU A 252 17.98 -13.17 9.11
CA GLU A 252 19.05 -12.40 8.45
C GLU A 252 18.64 -10.95 8.16
N HIS A 253 17.33 -10.66 8.16
CA HIS A 253 16.79 -9.36 7.77
C HIS A 253 16.41 -8.43 8.93
N TYR A 254 16.65 -8.84 10.18
CA TYR A 254 16.41 -7.99 11.36
C TYR A 254 17.46 -8.19 12.46
N LYS A 255 17.50 -7.25 13.41
CA LYS A 255 18.37 -7.30 14.59
C LYS A 255 17.53 -7.21 15.85
N GLY A 256 17.84 -8.03 16.84
CA GLY A 256 17.09 -8.08 18.09
C GLY A 256 15.73 -8.77 17.94
N GLU A 257 14.80 -8.42 18.81
CA GLU A 257 13.46 -9.01 18.86
C GLU A 257 12.41 -8.05 18.28
N HIS A 258 11.29 -8.60 17.82
CA HIS A 258 10.14 -7.82 17.35
C HIS A 258 9.34 -7.26 18.53
N THR A 259 8.96 -5.99 18.44
CA THR A 259 7.94 -5.41 19.31
C THR A 259 6.57 -5.66 18.70
N TYR A 260 5.77 -6.52 19.34
CA TYR A 260 4.41 -6.82 18.89
C TYR A 260 3.38 -5.89 19.51
N VAL A 261 2.48 -5.39 18.67
CA VAL A 261 1.30 -4.60 19.08
C VAL A 261 0.04 -5.28 18.53
N PRO A 262 -1.06 -5.33 19.29
CA PRO A 262 -2.27 -6.00 18.86
C PRO A 262 -2.99 -5.19 17.76
N ILE A 263 -3.76 -5.90 16.93
CA ILE A 263 -4.64 -5.28 15.95
C ILE A 263 -5.83 -4.64 16.67
N THR A 264 -6.11 -3.37 16.39
CA THR A 264 -7.19 -2.60 17.04
C THR A 264 -8.46 -2.55 16.22
N HIS A 265 -8.36 -2.71 14.90
CA HIS A 265 -9.50 -2.73 13.99
C HIS A 265 -9.34 -3.78 12.89
N ILE A 266 -10.15 -4.84 12.96
CA ILE A 266 -10.12 -5.95 11.99
C ILE A 266 -10.68 -5.45 10.65
N GLY A 267 -9.81 -5.46 9.64
CA GLY A 267 -10.05 -4.88 8.32
C GLY A 267 -8.72 -4.45 7.73
N TYR A 268 -7.99 -3.63 8.49
CA TYR A 268 -6.63 -3.20 8.19
C TYR A 268 -5.64 -3.82 9.17
N TRP A 269 -4.36 -3.83 8.81
CA TRP A 269 -3.27 -4.09 9.76
C TRP A 269 -3.03 -2.86 10.65
N GLN A 270 -4.08 -2.48 11.38
CA GLN A 270 -4.15 -1.27 12.20
C GLN A 270 -3.80 -1.58 13.65
N PHE A 271 -2.99 -0.73 14.27
CA PHE A 271 -2.60 -0.79 15.67
C PHE A 271 -2.59 0.61 16.29
N ASP A 272 -2.63 0.66 17.63
CA ASP A 272 -2.46 1.92 18.36
C ASP A 272 -0.99 2.34 18.38
N MET A 273 -0.76 3.61 18.07
CA MET A 273 0.54 4.27 18.07
C MET A 273 0.52 5.43 19.05
N GLY A 274 1.63 5.60 19.76
CA GLY A 274 1.85 6.76 20.62
C GLY A 274 2.18 8.03 19.83
N ASP A 275 2.85 8.94 20.51
CA ASP A 275 3.17 10.25 19.93
C ASP A 275 4.20 10.19 18.80
N VAL A 276 4.14 11.19 17.92
CA VAL A 276 5.17 11.45 16.92
C VAL A 276 6.10 12.53 17.46
N LEU A 277 7.41 12.25 17.43
CA LEU A 277 8.43 13.15 17.93
C LEU A 277 9.25 13.76 16.78
N ILE A 278 9.53 15.06 16.86
CA ILE A 278 10.43 15.78 15.95
C ILE A 278 11.60 16.28 16.78
N ASP A 279 12.81 15.78 16.50
CA ASP A 279 14.03 16.08 17.28
C ASP A 279 13.84 15.87 18.80
N GLY A 280 13.18 14.76 19.15
CA GLY A 280 12.87 14.40 20.54
C GLY A 280 11.73 15.20 21.19
N LYS A 281 11.11 16.14 20.48
CA LYS A 281 10.00 16.97 20.99
C LYS A 281 8.65 16.42 20.52
N THR A 282 7.70 16.40 21.44
CA THR A 282 6.31 16.02 21.18
C THR A 282 5.66 16.93 20.14
N THR A 283 4.93 16.34 19.19
CA THR A 283 4.00 17.09 18.32
C THR A 283 2.67 17.33 19.02
N GLY A 284 2.41 16.69 20.16
CA GLY A 284 1.20 16.88 20.99
C GLY A 284 -0.08 16.28 20.41
N PHE A 285 -0.21 16.18 19.09
CA PHE A 285 -1.42 15.70 18.43
C PHE A 285 -1.68 14.21 18.70
N CYS A 286 -0.65 13.37 18.61
CA CYS A 286 -0.75 11.93 18.86
C CYS A 286 -0.34 11.54 20.29
N ALA A 287 -0.15 12.51 21.19
CA ALA A 287 0.27 12.25 22.57
C ALA A 287 -0.73 11.41 23.39
N GLY A 288 -2.02 11.48 23.06
CA GLY A 288 -3.05 10.65 23.67
C GLY A 288 -3.08 9.22 23.11
N SER A 289 -3.20 9.10 21.78
CA SER A 289 -3.05 7.89 20.97
C SER A 289 -3.46 8.26 19.54
N CYS A 290 -2.82 7.65 18.54
CA CYS A 290 -3.23 7.69 17.15
C CYS A 290 -3.33 6.27 16.60
N ALA A 291 -4.24 6.04 15.66
CA ALA A 291 -4.24 4.79 14.90
C ALA A 291 -3.15 4.86 13.82
N ALA A 292 -2.45 3.74 13.60
CA ALA A 292 -1.49 3.58 12.52
C ALA A 292 -1.78 2.27 11.75
N ILE A 293 -1.49 2.26 10.46
CA ILE A 293 -1.62 1.09 9.59
C ILE A 293 -0.26 0.79 8.97
N ALA A 294 0.18 -0.47 9.06
CA ALA A 294 1.31 -0.96 8.28
C ALA A 294 0.82 -1.28 6.85
N ASP A 295 1.08 -0.37 5.90
CA ASP A 295 0.66 -0.48 4.49
C ASP A 295 1.86 -0.64 3.55
N SER A 296 2.17 -1.86 3.13
CA SER A 296 3.26 -2.16 2.18
C SER A 296 2.98 -1.66 0.77
N GLY A 297 1.72 -1.34 0.45
CA GLY A 297 1.31 -0.81 -0.86
C GLY A 297 1.57 0.69 -1.04
N THR A 298 2.03 1.39 0.00
CA THR A 298 2.28 2.84 -0.01
C THR A 298 3.73 3.12 0.42
N SER A 299 4.47 4.00 -0.28
CA SER A 299 5.85 4.32 0.12
C SER A 299 6.02 5.53 1.03
N LEU A 300 5.08 6.49 1.01
CA LEU A 300 5.16 7.69 1.83
C LEU A 300 4.47 7.47 3.18
N LEU A 301 4.95 8.17 4.20
CA LEU A 301 4.25 8.26 5.47
C LEU A 301 3.11 9.29 5.33
N ALA A 302 1.88 8.82 5.48
CA ALA A 302 0.70 9.66 5.53
C ALA A 302 0.26 9.85 6.99
N GLY A 303 -0.07 11.08 7.36
CA GLY A 303 -0.48 11.41 8.73
C GLY A 303 -1.28 12.70 8.80
N PRO A 304 -1.74 13.08 10.01
CA PRO A 304 -2.48 14.31 10.23
C PRO A 304 -1.73 15.54 9.69
N THR A 305 -2.45 16.43 9.00
CA THR A 305 -1.86 17.62 8.37
C THR A 305 -1.09 18.51 9.36
N SER A 306 -1.51 18.58 10.63
CA SER A 306 -0.79 19.28 11.70
C SER A 306 0.63 18.75 11.86
N ILE A 307 0.77 17.45 12.10
CA ILE A 307 2.05 16.76 12.27
C ILE A 307 2.90 16.89 11.01
N ILE A 308 2.31 16.66 9.83
CA ILE A 308 3.04 16.77 8.55
C ILE A 308 3.52 18.20 8.30
N THR A 309 2.77 19.22 8.73
CA THR A 309 3.18 20.62 8.61
C THR A 309 4.37 20.93 9.51
N GLU A 310 4.34 20.48 10.77
CA GLU A 310 5.47 20.64 11.69
C GLU A 310 6.72 19.93 11.18
N ILE A 311 6.58 18.71 10.64
CA ILE A 311 7.69 17.97 10.00
C ILE A 311 8.24 18.77 8.83
N ASN A 312 7.37 19.24 7.92
CA ASN A 312 7.81 20.01 6.74
C ASN A 312 8.57 21.27 7.13
N GLN A 313 8.11 21.99 8.16
CA GLN A 313 8.83 23.16 8.69
C GLN A 313 10.20 22.77 9.26
N ALA A 314 10.26 21.73 10.10
CA ALA A 314 11.50 21.29 10.74
C ALA A 314 12.56 20.82 9.73
N ILE A 315 12.16 20.21 8.61
CA ILE A 315 13.09 19.74 7.57
C ILE A 315 13.30 20.74 6.42
N GLY A 316 12.64 21.92 6.47
CA GLY A 316 12.72 22.93 5.41
C GLY A 316 12.05 22.52 4.08
N ALA A 317 11.09 21.59 4.12
CA ALA A 317 10.34 21.19 2.93
C ALA A 317 9.32 22.28 2.54
N ALA A 318 9.23 22.54 1.24
CA ALA A 318 8.24 23.47 0.71
C ALA A 318 6.82 22.91 0.89
N GLY A 319 6.06 23.46 1.84
CA GLY A 319 4.63 23.19 1.97
C GLY A 319 3.80 24.00 0.97
N ILE A 320 2.65 23.48 0.56
CA ILE A 320 1.62 24.30 -0.07
C ILE A 320 0.98 25.14 1.03
N VAL A 321 1.34 26.41 1.10
CA VAL A 321 0.74 27.33 2.06
C VAL A 321 -0.73 27.51 1.70
N SER A 322 -1.63 26.93 2.50
CA SER A 322 -3.07 27.13 2.35
C SER A 322 -3.40 28.62 2.51
N GLN A 323 -4.02 29.22 1.50
CA GLN A 323 -4.52 30.61 1.59
C GLN A 323 -5.56 30.75 2.70
N GLU A 324 -6.33 29.69 2.96
CA GLU A 324 -7.30 29.63 4.04
C GLU A 324 -6.60 29.69 5.40
N CYS A 325 -5.46 29.01 5.56
CA CYS A 325 -4.65 29.09 6.79
C CYS A 325 -4.16 30.53 7.03
N LYS A 326 -3.63 31.19 5.99
CA LYS A 326 -3.22 32.59 6.08
C LYS A 326 -4.38 33.53 6.45
N ALA A 327 -5.56 33.31 5.88
CA ALA A 327 -6.76 34.09 6.20
C ALA A 327 -7.18 33.89 7.67
N VAL A 328 -7.20 32.65 8.17
CA VAL A 328 -7.57 32.38 9.56
C VAL A 328 -6.55 32.98 10.54
N VAL A 329 -5.25 32.81 10.28
CA VAL A 329 -4.20 33.38 11.15
C VAL A 329 -4.28 34.91 11.17
N SER A 330 -4.43 35.55 10.02
CA SER A 330 -4.48 37.03 9.94
C SER A 330 -5.74 37.62 10.57
N GLN A 331 -6.88 36.93 10.47
CA GLN A 331 -8.16 37.47 10.94
C GLN A 331 -8.48 37.08 12.39
N TYR A 332 -8.05 35.90 12.85
CA TYR A 332 -8.49 35.32 14.14
C TYR A 332 -7.33 34.90 15.06
N GLY A 333 -6.07 35.02 14.62
CA GLY A 333 -4.90 34.53 15.34
C GLY A 333 -4.77 35.09 16.76
N GLU A 334 -4.82 36.42 16.92
CA GLU A 334 -4.71 37.05 18.25
C GLU A 334 -5.86 36.65 19.18
N MET A 335 -7.09 36.58 18.65
CA MET A 335 -8.26 36.19 19.43
C MET A 335 -8.16 34.73 19.91
N MET A 336 -7.69 33.82 19.05
CA MET A 336 -7.48 32.43 19.43
C MET A 336 -6.34 32.27 20.45
N LEU A 337 -5.25 33.03 20.30
CA LEU A 337 -4.15 33.03 21.26
C LEU A 337 -4.62 33.52 22.64
N ASN A 338 -5.38 34.62 22.69
CA ASN A 338 -5.92 35.13 23.93
C ASN A 338 -6.87 34.12 24.61
N LEU A 339 -7.73 33.44 23.84
CA LEU A 339 -8.62 32.39 24.38
C LEU A 339 -7.84 31.22 24.98
N LEU A 340 -6.75 30.78 24.33
CA LEU A 340 -5.86 29.74 24.85
C LEU A 340 -5.16 30.17 26.14
N LEU A 341 -4.67 31.41 26.20
CA LEU A 341 -4.02 31.97 27.39
C LEU A 341 -4.99 32.11 28.58
N THR A 342 -6.29 32.24 28.33
CA THR A 342 -7.35 32.27 29.36
C THR A 342 -7.89 30.89 29.74
N GLU A 343 -7.16 29.80 29.42
CA GLU A 343 -7.54 28.41 29.70
C GLU A 343 -8.90 27.96 29.10
N ALA A 344 -9.33 28.57 27.99
CA ALA A 344 -10.50 28.07 27.28
C ALA A 344 -10.22 26.63 26.79
N GLN A 345 -11.22 25.73 26.90
CA GLN A 345 -11.08 24.37 26.39
C GLN A 345 -10.76 24.42 24.89
N PRO A 346 -9.60 23.91 24.41
CA PRO A 346 -9.18 24.06 23.01
C PRO A 346 -10.23 23.60 21.98
N LYS A 347 -11.02 22.57 22.33
CA LYS A 347 -12.11 22.04 21.51
C LYS A 347 -13.28 23.02 21.29
N LYS A 348 -13.41 24.06 22.11
CA LYS A 348 -14.50 25.05 22.06
C LYS A 348 -14.09 26.38 21.44
N ILE A 349 -12.79 26.61 21.24
CA ILE A 349 -12.28 27.88 20.70
C ILE A 349 -12.83 28.11 19.30
N CYS A 350 -12.88 27.08 18.46
CA CYS A 350 -13.42 27.20 17.11
C CYS A 350 -14.87 27.69 17.06
N SER A 351 -15.73 27.17 17.94
CA SER A 351 -17.13 27.58 18.01
C SER A 351 -17.31 28.92 18.70
N GLN A 352 -16.52 29.23 19.71
CA GLN A 352 -16.50 30.55 20.36
C GLN A 352 -16.11 31.67 19.38
N VAL A 353 -15.20 31.37 18.46
CA VAL A 353 -14.76 32.28 17.39
C VAL A 353 -15.74 32.30 16.20
N GLY A 354 -16.78 31.44 16.21
CA GLY A 354 -17.81 31.39 15.18
C GLY A 354 -17.38 30.73 13.86
N LEU A 355 -16.24 30.04 13.86
CA LEU A 355 -15.70 29.37 12.68
C LEU A 355 -16.21 27.93 12.55
N CYS A 356 -16.50 27.25 13.66
CA CYS A 356 -17.13 25.92 13.65
C CYS A 356 -18.55 25.97 14.21
N THR A 357 -19.41 25.09 13.69
CA THR A 357 -20.72 24.78 14.27
C THR A 357 -20.62 23.84 15.48
N PHE A 358 -19.43 23.31 15.78
CA PHE A 358 -19.21 22.27 16.79
C PHE A 358 -19.02 22.89 18.20
N ASP A 359 -20.02 22.73 19.06
CA ASP A 359 -20.03 23.17 20.47
C ASP A 359 -19.56 22.07 21.45
N GLY A 360 -19.17 20.90 20.92
CA GLY A 360 -18.84 19.72 21.71
C GLY A 360 -19.92 18.64 21.74
N SER A 361 -21.06 18.80 21.05
CA SER A 361 -22.20 17.86 21.16
C SER A 361 -22.79 17.27 19.86
N ARG A 362 -22.61 17.85 18.66
CA ARG A 362 -23.08 17.25 17.38
C ARG A 362 -22.28 17.63 16.12
N GLY A 363 -22.14 16.65 15.21
CA GLY A 363 -22.06 16.74 13.73
C GLY A 363 -21.03 17.68 13.09
N VAL A 364 -19.92 17.13 12.59
CA VAL A 364 -18.77 17.88 12.06
C VAL A 364 -18.86 18.13 10.55
N ARG A 365 -18.53 19.35 10.11
CA ARG A 365 -18.02 19.64 8.75
C ARG A 365 -16.50 19.63 8.87
N LEU A 366 -15.86 18.58 8.33
CA LEU A 366 -14.45 18.24 8.57
C LEU A 366 -13.48 19.38 8.23
N ASP A 367 -13.81 20.15 7.19
CA ASP A 367 -12.85 21.07 6.55
C ASP A 367 -12.42 22.27 7.45
N ILE A 368 -13.22 22.68 8.45
CA ILE A 368 -12.92 23.88 9.28
C ILE A 368 -12.30 23.51 10.64
N THR A 369 -12.62 22.34 11.19
CA THR A 369 -12.10 21.89 12.50
C THR A 369 -10.60 21.64 12.44
N PHE A 370 -10.12 21.10 11.30
CA PHE A 370 -8.69 20.88 11.04
C PHE A 370 -7.89 22.19 11.01
N LEU A 371 -8.43 23.25 10.40
CA LEU A 371 -7.77 24.55 10.32
C LEU A 371 -7.55 25.18 11.70
N ILE A 372 -8.45 24.93 12.64
CA ILE A 372 -8.39 25.58 13.97
C ILE A 372 -7.60 24.79 14.98
N MET A 373 -7.59 23.44 14.90
CA MET A 373 -6.58 22.67 15.61
C MET A 373 -5.17 22.96 15.08
N MET A 374 -5.01 23.12 13.75
CA MET A 374 -3.76 23.61 13.19
C MET A 374 -3.40 24.96 13.80
N VAL A 375 -4.28 25.96 13.78
CA VAL A 375 -4.00 27.30 14.35
C VAL A 375 -3.73 27.28 15.86
N VAL A 376 -4.46 26.48 16.64
CA VAL A 376 -4.23 26.31 18.08
C VAL A 376 -2.86 25.70 18.37
N MET A 377 -2.41 24.72 17.57
CA MET A 377 -1.05 24.19 17.65
C MET A 377 0.01 25.16 17.07
N TYR A 378 -0.32 25.88 16.00
CA TYR A 378 0.47 26.93 15.33
C TYR A 378 0.78 28.11 16.24
N ILE A 379 -0.12 28.40 17.19
CA ILE A 379 0.02 29.47 18.17
C ILE A 379 0.94 29.03 19.33
N VAL A 380 1.01 27.73 19.64
CA VAL A 380 1.95 27.18 20.61
C VAL A 380 3.35 26.96 20.00
N GLY A 381 3.44 26.80 18.67
CA GLY A 381 4.69 26.63 17.92
C GLY A 381 4.86 27.65 16.79
N VAL A 382 5.28 28.87 17.13
CA VAL A 382 6.03 29.83 16.29
C VAL A 382 5.57 30.02 14.83
N ILE A 383 4.79 31.08 14.63
CA ILE A 383 4.87 32.09 13.56
C ILE A 383 5.35 31.59 12.18
N CYS A 384 4.37 31.44 11.29
CA CYS A 384 4.39 31.58 9.82
C CYS A 384 5.58 32.41 9.26
N MET A 385 6.77 31.82 9.15
CA MET A 385 7.90 32.40 8.42
C MET A 385 8.56 31.37 7.52
#